data_AF-A0A1H6BRN6-F1
#
_entry.id   AF-A0A1H6BRN6-F1
#
_cell.length_a   1.000
_cell.length_b   1.000
_cell.length_c   1.000
_cell.angle_alpha   90.00
_cell.angle_beta   90.00
_cell.angle_gamma   90.00
#
_symmetry.space_group_name_H-M   'P 1'
#
loop_
_entity.id
_entity.type
_entity.pdbx_description
1 polymer ?
#
loop_
_entity_poly.entity_id
_entity_poly.type
_entity_poly.pdbx_seq_one_letter_code
_entity_poly.pdbx_strand_id
1 'polypeptide(L)' 'MSAAASTQPAPDREPLLTAEEVAARLHVSTDWVWDHSSRKSPRLPVIRIGDGTLRYRASGIETFIEERERLSVLRRRVR' A
#
# COMPACT_ATOMS: atom_id res chain seq x y z
N MET A 1 13.14 33.54 14.08
CA MET A 1 13.29 32.37 13.19
C MET A 1 12.58 31.20 13.86
N SER A 2 11.29 30.99 13.54
CA SER A 2 10.50 29.90 14.14
C SER A 2 10.77 28.60 13.41
N ALA A 3 11.25 27.59 14.15
CA ALA A 3 11.29 26.21 13.70
C ALA A 3 9.85 25.70 13.57
N ALA A 4 9.46 25.30 12.36
CA ALA A 4 8.23 24.56 12.14
C ALA A 4 8.33 23.24 12.91
N ALA A 5 7.57 23.12 13.99
CA ALA A 5 7.42 21.87 14.72
C ALA A 5 6.82 20.84 13.76
N SER A 6 7.61 19.85 13.39
CA SER A 6 7.14 18.66 12.69
C SER A 6 6.11 17.99 13.60
N THR A 7 4.82 18.19 13.34
CA THR A 7 3.77 17.39 13.95
C THR A 7 3.98 15.95 13.49
N GLN A 8 4.71 15.17 14.27
CA GLN A 8 4.73 13.72 14.10
C GLN A 8 3.31 13.24 14.40
N PRO A 9 2.59 12.63 13.42
CA PRO A 9 1.30 12.04 13.73
C PRO A 9 1.54 10.90 14.72
N ALA A 10 0.82 10.94 15.84
CA ALA A 10 0.78 9.82 16.79
C ALA A 10 0.46 8.52 16.03
N PRO A 11 1.09 7.38 16.38
CA PRO A 11 0.97 6.12 15.64
C PRO A 11 -0.47 5.61 15.51
N ASP A 12 -1.38 6.06 16.37
CA ASP A 12 -2.80 5.68 16.35
C ASP A 12 -3.65 6.44 15.33
N ARG A 13 -3.06 7.39 14.57
CA ARG A 13 -3.79 8.25 13.61
C ARG A 13 -3.14 8.34 12.23
N GLU A 14 -2.43 7.31 11.78
CA GLU A 14 -2.00 7.31 10.39
C GLU A 14 -3.23 7.23 9.47
N PRO A 15 -3.46 8.24 8.60
CA PRO A 15 -4.61 8.23 7.71
C PRO A 15 -4.49 7.06 6.73
N LEU A 16 -5.62 6.38 6.51
CA LEU A 16 -5.66 5.29 5.53
C LEU A 16 -5.51 5.87 4.12
N LEU A 17 -4.69 5.19 3.32
CA LEU A 17 -4.43 5.56 1.94
C LEU A 17 -5.64 5.25 1.06
N THR A 18 -5.86 6.08 0.04
CA THR A 18 -6.78 5.82 -1.07
C THR A 18 -6.14 4.92 -2.14
N ALA A 19 -6.92 4.49 -3.14
CA ALA A 19 -6.39 3.71 -4.26
C ALA A 19 -5.36 4.51 -5.08
N GLU A 20 -5.58 5.81 -5.25
CA GLU A 20 -4.69 6.73 -5.96
C GLU A 20 -3.36 6.91 -5.22
N GLU A 21 -3.39 7.06 -3.89
CA GLU A 21 -2.18 7.19 -3.08
C GLU A 21 -1.35 5.90 -3.11
N VAL A 22 -2.00 4.73 -3.06
CA VAL A 22 -1.31 3.44 -3.25
C VAL A 22 -0.75 3.31 -4.66
N ALA A 23 -1.49 3.73 -5.69
CA ALA A 23 -1.03 3.70 -7.08
C ALA A 23 0.23 4.56 -7.27
N ALA A 24 0.23 5.78 -6.71
CA ALA A 24 1.39 6.66 -6.71
C ALA A 24 2.57 6.03 -5.97
N ARG A 25 2.33 5.43 -4.80
CA ARG A 25 3.37 4.80 -3.97
C ARG A 25 4.04 3.60 -4.65
N LEU A 26 3.25 2.75 -5.32
CA LEU A 26 3.75 1.58 -6.04
C LEU A 26 4.20 1.88 -7.48
N HIS A 27 4.01 3.12 -7.94
CA HIS A 27 4.25 3.55 -9.31
C HIS A 27 3.51 2.68 -10.37
N VAL A 28 2.21 2.48 -10.14
CA VAL A 28 1.31 1.70 -11.01
C VAL A 28 0.05 2.51 -11.32
N SER A 29 -0.81 2.00 -12.22
CA SER A 29 -2.11 2.63 -12.48
C SER A 29 -3.11 2.38 -11.34
N THR A 30 -4.05 3.29 -11.15
CA THR A 30 -5.15 3.10 -10.20
C THR A 30 -5.97 1.84 -10.53
N ASP A 31 -6.21 1.55 -11.81
CA ASP A 31 -6.88 0.31 -12.26
C ASP A 31 -6.15 -0.96 -11.80
N TRP A 32 -4.81 -0.93 -11.79
CA TRP A 32 -4.02 -2.04 -11.24
C TRP A 32 -4.35 -2.24 -9.76
N VAL A 33 -4.45 -1.18 -8.97
CA VAL A 33 -4.81 -1.24 -7.55
C VAL A 33 -6.22 -1.84 -7.35
N TRP A 34 -7.20 -1.42 -8.16
CA TRP A 34 -8.56 -1.99 -8.11
C TRP A 34 -8.59 -3.49 -8.44
N ASP A 35 -7.89 -3.87 -9.51
CA ASP A 35 -7.78 -5.25 -9.94
C ASP A 35 -7.15 -6.14 -8.87
N HIS A 36 -6.05 -5.69 -8.28
CA HIS A 36 -5.28 -6.43 -7.28
C HIS A 36 -5.89 -6.36 -5.89
N SER A 37 -6.92 -5.53 -5.69
CA SER A 37 -7.74 -5.55 -4.49
C SER A 37 -8.85 -6.59 -4.54
N SER A 38 -9.30 -7.00 -5.73
CA SER A 38 -10.56 -7.74 -5.91
C SER A 38 -10.46 -9.05 -6.68
N ARG A 39 -9.61 -9.14 -7.72
CA ARG A 39 -9.63 -10.26 -8.66
C ARG A 39 -8.25 -10.79 -9.06
N LYS A 40 -7.25 -9.92 -9.23
CA LYS A 40 -5.90 -10.30 -9.71
C LYS A 40 -4.94 -10.57 -8.55
N SER A 41 -3.92 -11.39 -8.83
CA SER A 41 -2.79 -11.65 -7.95
C SER A 41 -1.55 -10.94 -8.46
N PRO A 42 -0.68 -10.40 -7.58
CA PRO A 42 -0.71 -10.52 -6.11
C PRO A 42 -1.77 -9.62 -5.44
N ARG A 43 -2.39 -10.10 -4.37
CA ARG A 43 -3.47 -9.37 -3.68
C ARG A 43 -2.93 -8.26 -2.78
N LEU A 44 -3.52 -7.06 -2.89
CA LEU A 44 -3.23 -5.95 -1.98
C LEU A 44 -3.98 -6.10 -0.64
N PRO A 45 -3.40 -5.65 0.48
CA PRO A 45 -4.00 -5.69 1.81
C PRO A 45 -5.06 -4.59 1.98
N VAL A 46 -6.21 -4.77 1.32
CA VAL A 46 -7.28 -3.79 1.26
C VAL A 46 -8.26 -3.89 2.43
N ILE A 47 -8.70 -2.74 2.94
CA ILE A 47 -9.83 -2.58 3.86
C ILE A 47 -11.02 -2.07 3.04
N ARG A 48 -12.11 -2.82 3.02
CA ARG A 48 -13.36 -2.41 2.35
C ARG A 48 -14.25 -1.68 3.34
N ILE A 49 -14.69 -0.49 2.96
CA ILE A 49 -15.62 0.32 3.75
C ILE A 49 -16.91 0.47 2.95
N GLY A 50 -17.92 -0.33 3.28
CA GLY A 50 -19.18 -0.35 2.54
C GLY A 50 -19.01 -0.69 1.07
N ASP A 51 -19.88 -0.14 0.23
CA ASP A 51 -19.93 -0.44 -1.18
C ASP A 51 -18.96 0.42 -1.98
N GLY A 52 -17.92 -0.21 -2.52
CA GLY A 52 -17.00 0.41 -3.47
C GLY A 52 -15.91 1.31 -2.86
N THR A 53 -15.87 1.54 -1.54
CA THR A 53 -14.77 2.33 -0.96
C THR A 53 -13.63 1.43 -0.48
N LEU A 54 -12.43 1.65 -1.02
CA LEU A 54 -11.21 0.95 -0.64
C LEU A 54 -10.29 1.86 0.16
N ARG A 55 -9.69 1.29 1.20
CA ARG A 55 -8.69 1.95 2.04
C ARG A 55 -7.55 1.01 2.33
N TYR A 56 -6.36 1.57 2.55
CA TYR A 56 -5.16 0.78 2.81
C TYR A 56 -4.42 1.35 4.00
N ARG A 57 -3.86 0.48 4.83
CA ARG A 57 -2.87 0.91 5.83
C ARG A 57 -1.53 1.07 5.12
N ALA A 58 -0.83 2.18 5.36
CA ALA A 58 0.50 2.39 4.79
C ALA A 58 1.45 1.25 5.18
N SER A 59 1.46 0.88 6.47
CA SER A 59 2.23 -0.28 6.97
C SER A 59 1.91 -1.60 6.25
N GLY A 60 0.64 -1.83 5.89
CA GLY A 60 0.26 -3.02 5.13
C GLY A 60 0.84 -3.01 3.71
N ILE A 61 0.88 -1.84 3.07
CA ILE A 61 1.52 -1.67 1.75
C ILE A 61 3.03 -1.90 1.85
N GLU A 62 3.68 -1.43 2.92
CA GLU A 62 5.12 -1.68 3.12
C GLU A 62 5.42 -3.17 3.27
N THR A 63 4.69 -3.87 4.14
CA THR A 63 4.86 -5.32 4.29
C THR A 63 4.59 -6.07 2.99
N PHE A 64 3.62 -5.60 2.19
CA PHE A 64 3.39 -6.16 0.85
C PHE A 64 4.63 -5.99 -0.04
N ILE A 65 5.23 -4.80 -0.08
CA ILE A 65 6.44 -4.53 -0.87
C ILE A 65 7.58 -5.44 -0.44
N GLU A 66 7.85 -5.53 0.86
CA GLU A 66 8.91 -6.38 1.43
C GLU A 66 8.73 -7.86 1.04
N GLU A 67 7.51 -8.39 1.13
CA GLU A 67 7.23 -9.77 0.74
C GLU A 67 7.39 -9.98 -0.78
N ARG A 68 6.98 -9.00 -1.61
CA ARG A 68 7.20 -9.07 -3.08
C ARG A 68 8.68 -9.06 -3.42
N GLU A 69 9.48 -8.23 -2.75
CA GLU A 69 10.92 -8.18 -2.90
C GLU A 69 11.55 -9.54 -2.53
N ARG A 70 11.24 -10.07 -1.33
CA ARG A 70 11.73 -11.36 -0.87
C ARG A 70 11.41 -12.49 -1.86
N LEU A 71 10.16 -12.59 -2.33
CA LEU A 71 9.76 -13.60 -3.30
C LEU A 71 10.46 -13.46 -4.64
N SER A 72 10.74 -12.23 -5.08
CA SER A 72 11.48 -11.98 -6.32
C SER A 72 12.93 -12.48 -6.23
N VAL A 73 13.58 -12.27 -5.08
CA VAL A 73 14.94 -12.75 -4.81
C VAL A 73 14.97 -14.28 -4.76
N LEU A 74 14.02 -14.90 -4.07
CA LEU A 74 13.94 -16.37 -3.98
C LEU A 74 13.76 -17.00 -5.36
N ARG A 75 12.87 -16.46 -6.20
CA ARG A 75 12.66 -16.96 -7.57
C ARG A 75 13.89 -16.83 -8.45
N ARG A 76 14.71 -15.79 -8.26
CA ARG A 76 15.96 -15.62 -9.00
C ARG A 76 16.98 -16.72 -8.67
N ARG A 77 17.00 -17.22 -7.44
CA ARG A 77 17.96 -18.26 -7.00
C ARG A 77 17.64 -19.68 -7.49
N VAL A 78 16.39 -19.90 -7.90
CA VAL A 78 15.91 -21.22 -8.40
C VAL A 78 16.12 -21.35 -9.91
N ARG A 79 16.37 -20.24 -10.62
CA ARG A 79 16.78 -20.23 -12.02
C ARG A 79 18.29 -20.29 -12.14
#